data_AF-A0A0C9Z1D3-F1
#
_entry.id   AF-A0A0C9Z1D3-F1
#
_cell.length_a   1.000
_cell.length_b   1.000
_cell.length_c   1.000
_cell.angle_alpha   90.00
_cell.angle_beta   90.00
_cell.angle_gamma   90.00
#
_symmetry.space_group_name_H-M   'P 1'
#
loop_
_entity.id
_entity.type
_entity.pdbx_description
1 polymer ?
#
loop_
_entity_poly.entity_id
_entity_poly.type
_entity_poly.pdbx_seq_one_letter_code
_entity_poly.pdbx_strand_id
1 'polypeptide(L)'
;VMENMPFPLRPGTATICSGECFRCGTHGHSSRTCPVPPGDSMQLDVREMAWRALCNRALGPYNRNATTSIRLVTIDNQGNDEGPL
;
A
#
# COMPACT_ATOMS: atom_id res chain seq x y z
N VAL A 1 7.78 8.52 19.88
CA VAL A 1 6.62 8.88 19.02
C VAL A 1 6.29 7.64 18.21
N MET A 2 5.04 7.17 18.27
CA MET A 2 4.66 5.87 17.72
C MET A 2 4.51 6.00 16.19
N GLU A 3 5.61 5.86 15.45
CA GLU A 3 5.60 5.64 14.00
C GLU A 3 5.10 4.23 13.70
N ASN A 4 3.84 3.98 14.09
CA ASN A 4 3.09 2.78 13.79
C ASN A 4 2.41 3.01 12.44
N MET A 5 3.15 2.76 11.35
CA MET A 5 2.52 2.40 10.08
C MET A 5 2.82 0.93 9.79
N PRO A 6 2.27 -0.02 10.58
CA PRO A 6 2.43 -1.43 10.32
C PRO A 6 1.65 -1.74 9.04
N PHE A 7 2.11 -2.77 8.34
CA PHE A 7 1.63 -3.29 7.05
C PHE A 7 2.40 -2.75 5.84
N PRO A 8 3.49 -3.44 5.44
CA PRO A 8 4.02 -3.27 4.10
C PRO A 8 2.92 -3.64 3.10
N LEU A 9 2.75 -2.81 2.08
CA LEU A 9 1.84 -3.07 0.97
C LEU A 9 2.14 -4.45 0.38
N ARG A 10 1.09 -5.19 0.00
CA ARG A 10 1.29 -6.45 -0.72
C ARG A 10 2.13 -6.18 -1.97
N PRO A 11 3.28 -6.85 -2.14
CA PRO A 11 4.13 -6.66 -3.31
C PRO A 11 3.35 -6.91 -4.61
N GLY A 12 3.67 -6.15 -5.66
CA GLY A 12 3.03 -6.31 -6.98
C GLY A 12 1.63 -5.70 -7.10
N THR A 13 1.17 -4.99 -6.07
CA THR A 13 -0.07 -4.20 -6.13
C THR A 13 0.20 -2.80 -6.66
N ALA A 14 -0.84 -2.16 -7.19
CA ALA A 14 -0.82 -0.78 -7.61
C ALA A 14 -0.46 0.14 -6.44
N THR A 15 0.17 1.26 -6.81
CA THR A 15 0.51 2.37 -5.92
C THR A 15 -0.71 2.88 -5.18
N ILE A 16 -0.49 3.57 -4.08
CA ILE A 16 -1.58 4.03 -3.22
C ILE A 16 -2.14 5.35 -3.73
N CYS A 17 -3.46 5.54 -3.61
CA CYS A 17 -4.17 6.73 -4.04
C CYS A 17 -4.13 6.96 -5.57
N SER A 18 -3.84 5.93 -6.34
CA SER A 18 -3.78 5.96 -7.81
C SER A 18 -5.11 5.58 -8.47
N GLY A 19 -6.16 5.37 -7.68
CA GLY A 19 -7.43 4.80 -8.15
C GLY A 19 -7.40 3.28 -8.21
N GLU A 20 -6.57 2.66 -7.38
CA GLU A 20 -6.52 1.21 -7.22
C GLU A 20 -7.78 0.67 -6.52
N CYS A 21 -8.13 -0.56 -6.83
CA CYS A 21 -9.11 -1.32 -6.09
C CYS A 21 -8.58 -1.63 -4.69
N PHE A 22 -9.29 -1.21 -3.65
CA PHE A 22 -8.86 -1.47 -2.26
C PHE A 22 -9.07 -2.92 -1.83
N ARG A 23 -9.70 -3.79 -2.65
CA ARG A 23 -9.88 -5.21 -2.33
C ARG A 23 -8.73 -6.09 -2.83
N CYS A 24 -8.25 -5.85 -4.04
CA CYS A 24 -7.18 -6.66 -4.65
C CYS A 24 -5.91 -5.86 -4.97
N GLY A 25 -5.96 -4.54 -4.84
CA GLY A 25 -4.84 -3.65 -5.09
C GLY A 25 -4.52 -3.42 -6.57
N THR A 26 -5.42 -3.71 -7.52
CA THR A 26 -5.16 -3.50 -8.97
C THR A 26 -6.04 -2.41 -9.58
N HIS A 27 -5.72 -1.98 -10.81
CA HIS A 27 -6.54 -1.03 -11.59
C HIS A 27 -7.57 -1.72 -12.49
N GLY A 28 -8.39 -0.91 -13.16
CA GLY A 28 -9.38 -1.34 -14.14
C GLY A 28 -10.78 -1.55 -13.57
N HIS A 29 -10.92 -1.53 -12.24
CA HIS A 29 -12.20 -1.66 -11.56
C HIS A 29 -12.16 -1.01 -10.18
N SER A 30 -13.35 -0.77 -9.61
CA SER A 30 -13.50 -0.23 -8.25
C SER A 30 -13.62 -1.35 -7.22
N SER A 31 -13.42 -1.04 -5.94
CA SER A 31 -13.68 -1.96 -4.84
C SER A 31 -15.12 -2.49 -4.81
N ARG A 32 -16.10 -1.90 -5.50
CA ARG A 32 -17.47 -2.43 -5.59
C ARG A 32 -17.64 -3.44 -6.72
N THR A 33 -16.87 -3.28 -7.79
CA THR A 33 -16.92 -4.11 -9.01
C THR A 33 -15.73 -5.05 -9.12
N CYS A 34 -15.03 -5.31 -8.01
CA CYS A 34 -13.88 -6.20 -7.99
C CYS A 34 -14.28 -7.62 -8.39
N PRO A 35 -13.63 -8.21 -9.41
CA PRO A 35 -13.92 -9.57 -9.86
C PRO A 35 -13.39 -10.65 -8.90
N VAL A 36 -12.50 -10.28 -7.96
CA VAL A 36 -11.93 -11.21 -6.99
C VAL A 36 -12.97 -11.58 -5.93
N PRO A 37 -13.28 -12.87 -5.75
CA PRO A 37 -14.24 -13.31 -4.75
C PRO A 37 -13.74 -13.06 -3.32
N PRO A 38 -14.65 -12.86 -2.34
CA PRO A 38 -14.29 -12.79 -0.91
C PRO A 38 -13.55 -14.04 -0.45
N GLY A 39 -12.42 -13.87 0.22
CA GLY A 39 -11.60 -14.97 0.75
C GLY A 39 -10.58 -15.57 -0.23
N ASP A 40 -10.46 -15.03 -1.44
CA ASP A 40 -9.40 -15.44 -2.37
C ASP A 40 -8.02 -14.97 -1.89
N SER A 41 -6.99 -15.76 -2.19
CA SER A 41 -5.56 -15.38 -2.08
C SER A 41 -5.20 -14.06 -2.77
N MET A 42 -5.96 -13.66 -3.80
CA MET A 42 -5.78 -12.40 -4.50
C MET A 42 -6.32 -11.19 -3.71
N GLN A 43 -7.12 -11.42 -2.67
CA GLN A 43 -7.64 -10.35 -1.83
C GLN A 43 -6.57 -9.84 -0.84
N LEU A 44 -6.52 -8.53 -0.64
CA LEU A 44 -5.62 -7.91 0.35
C LEU A 44 -6.11 -8.24 1.76
N ASP A 45 -5.21 -8.18 2.75
CA ASP A 45 -5.58 -8.26 4.16
C ASP A 45 -6.54 -7.11 4.52
N VAL A 46 -7.53 -7.39 5.37
CA VAL A 46 -8.56 -6.41 5.77
C VAL A 46 -7.94 -5.11 6.28
N ARG A 47 -6.79 -5.17 6.99
CA ARG A 47 -6.09 -3.98 7.48
C ARG A 47 -5.47 -3.19 6.35
N GLU A 48 -4.88 -3.85 5.35
CA GLU A 48 -4.37 -3.17 4.16
C GLU A 48 -5.52 -2.55 3.36
N MET A 49 -6.65 -3.25 3.16
CA MET A 49 -7.81 -2.68 2.49
C MET A 49 -8.29 -1.39 3.16
N ALA A 50 -8.40 -1.40 4.49
CA ALA A 50 -8.81 -0.24 5.28
C ALA A 50 -7.78 0.89 5.18
N TRP A 51 -6.49 0.56 5.26
CA TRP A 51 -5.40 1.52 5.13
C TRP A 51 -5.41 2.19 3.74
N ARG A 52 -5.59 1.43 2.65
CA ARG A 52 -5.72 2.00 1.29
C ARG A 52 -6.89 2.97 1.19
N ALA A 53 -8.04 2.62 1.76
CA ALA A 53 -9.21 3.49 1.79
C ALA A 53 -8.95 4.79 2.59
N LEU A 54 -8.25 4.70 3.72
CA LEU A 54 -7.85 5.84 4.52
C LEU A 54 -6.90 6.77 3.75
N CYS A 55 -5.86 6.20 3.13
CA CYS A 55 -4.93 6.95 2.31
C CYS A 55 -5.65 7.64 1.14
N ASN A 56 -6.52 6.93 0.42
CA ASN A 56 -7.27 7.52 -0.68
C ASN A 56 -8.18 8.67 -0.22
N ARG A 57 -8.78 8.58 0.97
CA ARG A 57 -9.57 9.68 1.55
C ARG A 57 -8.69 10.88 1.92
N ALA A 58 -7.52 10.64 2.51
CA ALA A 58 -6.63 11.70 2.99
C ALA A 58 -5.87 12.38 1.83
N LEU A 59 -5.39 11.59 0.87
CA LEU A 59 -4.47 12.02 -0.18
C LEU A 59 -5.14 12.15 -1.56
N GLY A 60 -6.31 11.54 -1.77
CA GLY A 60 -7.03 11.61 -3.05
C GLY A 60 -7.28 13.03 -3.60
N PRO A 61 -7.61 14.04 -2.76
CA PRO A 61 -7.74 15.42 -3.23
C PRO A 61 -6.43 16.00 -3.81
N TYR A 62 -5.28 15.57 -3.26
CA TYR A 62 -3.95 16.03 -3.68
C TYR A 62 -3.42 15.22 -4.87
N ASN A 63 -3.83 13.96 -5.01
CA ASN A 63 -3.37 13.07 -6.08
C ASN A 63 -4.14 13.25 -7.40
N ARG A 64 -5.16 14.13 -7.45
CA ARG A 64 -5.94 14.41 -8.68
C ARG A 64 -5.11 15.01 -9.82
N ASN A 65 -4.02 15.72 -9.51
CA ASN A 65 -3.20 16.42 -10.50
C ASN A 65 -1.69 16.07 -10.45
N ALA A 66 -1.25 15.21 -9.53
CA ALA A 66 0.15 14.88 -9.37
C ALA A 66 0.29 13.45 -8.85
N THR A 67 0.53 12.47 -9.73
CA THR A 67 0.83 11.09 -9.36
C THR A 67 2.19 11.03 -8.66
N THR A 68 2.23 11.40 -7.38
CA THR A 68 3.43 11.27 -6.56
C THR A 68 3.58 9.80 -6.20
N SER A 69 4.59 9.15 -6.81
CA SER A 69 4.91 7.76 -6.51
C SER A 69 5.42 7.65 -5.08
N ILE A 70 4.60 7.10 -4.18
CA ILE A 70 5.03 6.77 -2.81
C ILE A 70 5.98 5.57 -2.92
N ARG A 71 7.30 5.81 -2.85
CA ARG A 71 8.30 4.73 -2.86
C ARG A 71 8.34 4.07 -1.48
N LEU A 72 8.54 2.76 -1.48
CA LEU A 72 8.82 1.98 -0.28
C LEU A 72 10.16 2.46 0.30
N VAL A 73 10.17 2.89 1.56
CA VAL A 73 11.42 3.11 2.29
C VAL A 73 11.90 1.74 2.74
N THR A 74 12.91 1.20 2.06
CA THR A 74 13.66 0.05 2.59
C THR A 74 14.48 0.57 3.75
N ILE A 75 14.12 0.20 4.98
CA ILE A 75 14.97 0.42 6.15
C ILE A 75 16.10 -0.59 6.03
N ASP A 76 17.19 -0.18 5.36
CA ASP A 76 18.43 -0.95 5.40
C ASP A 76 18.98 -0.85 6.82
N ASN A 77 18.82 -1.93 7.60
CA ASN A 77 19.50 -2.06 8.87
C ASN A 77 20.95 -2.42 8.56
N GLN A 78 21.75 -1.43 8.18
CA GLN A 78 23.20 -1.51 8.16
C GLN A 78 23.67 -1.76 9.60
N GLY A 79 23.78 -3.05 9.94
CA GLY A 79 24.51 -3.49 11.13
C GLY A 79 25.93 -3.02 10.97
N ASN A 80 26.37 -2.14 11.87
CA ASN A 80 27.76 -1.78 12.04
C ASN A 80 28.46 -2.98 12.70
N ASP A 81 28.94 -3.94 11.91
CA ASP A 81 29.94 -4.91 12.36
C ASP A 81 31.31 -4.23 12.41
N GLU A 82 31.65 -3.66 13.57
CA GLU A 82 33.03 -3.30 13.89
C GLU A 82 33.84 -4.57 14.18
N GLY A 83 34.76 -4.91 13.27
CA GLY A 83 35.94 -5.74 13.54
C GLY A 83 36.52 -6.35 12.26
N PRO A 84 37.84 -6.65 12.16
CA PRO A 84 38.86 -6.68 13.23
C PRO A 84 40.18 -5.92 12.91
N LEU A 85 40.97 -5.64 13.95
CA LEU A 85 42.44 -5.68 13.91
C LEU A 85 42.94 -6.53 15.09
#